data_AF-A0A9J6QXE4-F1
#
_entry.id   AF-A0A9J6QXE4-F1
#
_cell.length_a   1.000
_cell.length_b   1.000
_cell.length_c   1.000
_cell.angle_alpha   90.00
_cell.angle_beta   90.00
_cell.angle_gamma   90.00
#
_symmetry.space_group_name_H-M   'P 1'
#
loop_
_entity.id
_entity.type
_entity.pdbx_description
1 polymer ?
#
loop_
_entity_poly.entity_id
_entity_poly.type
_entity_poly.pdbx_seq_one_letter_code
_entity_poly.pdbx_strand_id
1 'polypeptide(L)'
;MLKEKNIYKDELPVSVVVANIEEYPIHFHDDMEVVYVLEGSVVLRNGYYTYTLKQGDIFILNDREMHSFANTGEKNMVMMLQLDLAYFSKYYDNLRNNFFVTDMEDDSDESLEILRNILARIMMEILQKGYGYEHKVIESTHNLIACLMSDFQYFVMEDGKFVNEAKNKGNKILAGRLARITDYMYDNYSRKLTLNEIANREHLSIYYLSHVIKEATGLSFQDLLSFIRVEESEKLLLGTNKKIGAIAEETGFSAVRYYIKHFETWYGMHPLEYRKLFTGKVISRETHAQYTRSTPAEIEEAIRQQVKGVYTDYINKQKAKPIIVDVNIHDDYMGYRSKSLELKELMERDNMKPAAGPYELLKSLGETVVASGKNYIITTASKYPGPLSNLSILVYNFSEAVEADLKNTTSKETTLDIIKKYDEEIEFLVRCSGLSGEFKISRYKTFRDKVISDLEDVIRPHGTFSRREEIISQWTSMPVIEFGEFTSSDTLSLRTTLKGFSAELLLVDKK
;
A
#
# COMPACT_ATOMS: atom_id res chain seq x y z
N MET A 1 18.82 -6.99 -17.11
CA MET A 1 19.87 -6.03 -16.73
C MET A 1 20.04 -6.23 -15.25
N LEU A 2 21.26 -6.31 -14.72
CA LEU A 2 21.51 -6.65 -13.31
C LEU A 2 20.74 -5.72 -12.34
N LYS A 3 20.61 -4.45 -12.72
CA LYS A 3 19.73 -3.50 -12.05
C LYS A 3 18.29 -3.68 -12.54
N GLU A 4 17.40 -4.09 -11.64
CA GLU A 4 15.97 -4.13 -11.89
C GLU A 4 15.36 -2.73 -11.70
N LYS A 5 14.34 -2.43 -12.50
CA LYS A 5 13.58 -1.18 -12.40
C LYS A 5 12.14 -1.52 -12.09
N ASN A 6 11.71 -1.17 -10.89
CA ASN A 6 10.32 -1.28 -10.51
C ASN A 6 9.53 -0.12 -11.12
N ILE A 7 8.32 -0.44 -11.61
CA ILE A 7 7.38 0.54 -12.13
C ILE A 7 6.19 0.56 -11.18
N TYR A 8 6.07 1.66 -10.46
CA TYR A 8 4.93 1.94 -9.60
C TYR A 8 3.74 2.40 -10.44
N LYS A 9 2.53 2.07 -10.01
CA LYS A 9 1.32 2.58 -10.65
C LYS A 9 1.17 4.06 -10.31
N ASP A 10 0.57 4.82 -11.22
CA ASP A 10 0.15 6.19 -10.92
C ASP A 10 -0.68 6.17 -9.62
N GLU A 11 -0.31 7.02 -8.67
CA GLU A 11 -0.90 7.16 -7.31
C GLU A 11 -0.57 6.07 -6.26
N LEU A 12 0.21 5.03 -6.58
CA LEU A 12 0.58 3.99 -5.60
C LEU A 12 2.11 3.78 -5.54
N PRO A 13 2.82 4.42 -4.59
CA PRO A 13 4.29 4.37 -4.46
C PRO A 13 4.79 3.07 -3.80
N VAL A 14 4.00 2.00 -3.89
CA VAL A 14 4.28 0.69 -3.30
C VAL A 14 3.90 -0.39 -4.30
N SER A 15 4.74 -1.41 -4.41
CA SER A 15 4.50 -2.62 -5.20
C SER A 15 4.55 -3.82 -4.26
N VAL A 16 3.60 -4.74 -4.39
CA VAL A 16 3.60 -5.97 -3.60
C VAL A 16 3.41 -7.16 -4.53
N VAL A 17 4.31 -8.13 -4.41
CA VAL A 17 4.23 -9.43 -5.06
C VAL A 17 4.24 -10.50 -3.97
N VAL A 18 3.23 -11.38 -3.98
CA VAL A 18 3.23 -12.58 -3.14
C VAL A 18 3.34 -13.79 -4.04
N ALA A 19 4.35 -14.62 -3.83
CA ALA A 19 4.64 -15.72 -4.72
C ALA A 19 5.30 -16.92 -4.02
N ASN A 20 5.12 -18.08 -4.62
CA ASN A 20 6.00 -19.23 -4.44
C ASN A 20 7.23 -19.04 -5.34
N ILE A 21 8.40 -18.96 -4.72
CA ILE A 21 9.69 -18.75 -5.37
C ILE A 21 10.34 -20.11 -5.68
N GLU A 22 10.67 -20.33 -6.95
CA GLU A 22 11.56 -21.41 -7.36
C GLU A 22 13.00 -20.91 -7.43
N GLU A 23 13.22 -19.85 -8.20
CA GLU A 23 14.51 -19.16 -8.30
C GLU A 23 14.29 -17.69 -8.69
N TYR A 24 14.87 -16.76 -7.96
CA TYR A 24 14.95 -15.36 -8.35
C TYR A 24 16.43 -14.99 -8.51
N PRO A 25 16.90 -14.79 -9.76
CA PRO A 25 18.30 -14.52 -10.07
C PRO A 25 18.87 -13.30 -9.33
N ILE A 26 20.19 -13.22 -9.27
CA ILE A 26 20.92 -12.11 -8.63
C ILE A 26 20.59 -10.80 -9.31
N HIS A 27 20.14 -9.83 -8.52
CA HIS A 27 19.77 -8.50 -8.97
C HIS A 27 19.88 -7.47 -7.83
N PHE A 28 19.65 -6.20 -8.16
CA PHE A 28 19.47 -5.12 -7.19
C PHE A 28 18.54 -4.05 -7.77
N HIS A 29 17.95 -3.22 -6.91
CA HIS A 29 17.09 -2.10 -7.26
C HIS A 29 17.35 -0.88 -6.36
N ASP A 30 16.83 0.30 -6.72
CA ASP A 30 16.96 1.53 -5.91
C ASP A 30 15.82 1.70 -4.88
N ASP A 31 14.99 0.67 -4.72
CA ASP A 31 13.86 0.62 -3.81
C ASP A 31 14.26 -0.11 -2.52
N MET A 32 13.61 0.22 -1.41
CA MET A 32 13.66 -0.62 -0.21
C MET A 32 12.64 -1.74 -0.36
N GLU A 33 13.03 -2.96 -0.03
CA GLU A 33 12.15 -4.13 -0.09
C GLU A 33 12.02 -4.79 1.29
N VAL A 34 10.79 -5.09 1.67
CA VAL A 34 10.47 -5.86 2.88
C VAL A 34 9.98 -7.24 2.42
N VAL A 35 10.76 -8.25 2.76
CA VAL A 35 10.50 -9.66 2.47
C VAL A 35 9.82 -10.27 3.68
N TYR A 36 8.67 -10.92 3.51
CA TYR A 36 7.95 -11.60 4.59
C TYR A 36 7.54 -13.02 4.16
N VAL A 37 8.00 -14.03 4.91
CA VAL A 37 7.70 -15.43 4.63
C VAL A 37 6.36 -15.83 5.28
N LEU A 38 5.31 -15.83 4.45
CA LEU A 38 3.93 -16.18 4.84
C LEU A 38 3.72 -17.68 5.02
N GLU A 39 4.52 -18.53 4.40
CA GLU A 39 4.47 -19.98 4.59
C GLU A 39 5.81 -20.60 4.25
N GLY A 40 6.23 -21.62 5.00
CA GLY A 40 7.37 -22.47 4.66
C GLY A 40 8.73 -21.78 4.76
N SER A 41 9.62 -21.96 3.77
CA SER A 41 11.00 -21.46 3.86
C SER A 41 11.61 -21.05 2.51
N VAL A 42 12.50 -20.06 2.50
CA VAL A 42 13.21 -19.59 1.29
C VAL A 42 14.67 -19.27 1.62
N VAL A 43 15.57 -19.53 0.66
CA VAL A 43 16.96 -19.08 0.75
C VAL A 43 17.03 -17.66 0.20
N LEU A 44 17.47 -16.70 1.01
CA LEU A 44 17.78 -15.33 0.60
C LEU A 44 19.29 -15.15 0.66
N ARG A 45 19.91 -14.87 -0.48
CA ARG A 45 21.30 -14.38 -0.51
C ARG A 45 21.27 -12.85 -0.54
N ASN A 46 22.01 -12.21 0.36
CA ASN A 46 22.26 -10.76 0.35
C ASN A 46 23.78 -10.53 0.41
N GLY A 47 24.33 -10.02 -0.70
CA GLY A 47 25.77 -9.87 -0.88
C GLY A 47 26.52 -11.18 -0.63
N TYR A 48 27.45 -11.16 0.31
CA TYR A 48 28.28 -12.32 0.64
C TYR A 48 27.60 -13.34 1.55
N TYR A 49 26.50 -12.98 2.22
CA TYR A 49 25.84 -13.83 3.20
C TYR A 49 24.59 -14.50 2.62
N THR A 50 24.27 -15.70 3.11
CA THR A 50 23.08 -16.46 2.72
C THR A 50 22.26 -16.81 3.96
N TYR A 51 21.02 -16.36 3.96
CA TYR A 51 20.02 -16.58 4.99
C TYR A 51 19.05 -17.68 4.55
N THR A 52 18.61 -18.50 5.49
CA THR A 52 17.44 -19.36 5.30
C THR A 52 16.30 -18.77 6.11
N LEU A 53 15.38 -18.09 5.43
CA LEU A 53 14.22 -17.47 6.05
C LEU A 53 13.11 -18.51 6.19
N LYS A 54 12.46 -18.53 7.34
CA LYS A 54 11.38 -19.45 7.72
C LYS A 54 10.07 -18.71 7.88
N GLN A 55 8.98 -19.45 7.97
CA GLN A 55 7.65 -18.89 8.18
C GLN A 55 7.61 -17.94 9.38
N GLY A 56 7.12 -16.72 9.17
CA GLY A 56 7.10 -15.66 10.18
C GLY A 56 8.25 -14.67 10.06
N ASP A 57 9.28 -15.00 9.27
CA ASP A 57 10.47 -14.18 9.11
C ASP A 57 10.23 -12.97 8.22
N ILE A 58 10.67 -11.80 8.68
CA ILE A 58 10.71 -10.55 7.91
C ILE A 58 12.16 -10.13 7.71
N PHE A 59 12.60 -9.98 6.47
CA PHE A 59 13.91 -9.44 6.13
C PHE A 59 13.77 -8.10 5.43
N ILE A 60 14.64 -7.13 5.77
CA ILE A 60 14.67 -5.83 5.10
C ILE A 60 15.88 -5.80 4.16
N LEU A 61 15.61 -5.63 2.86
CA LEU A 61 16.60 -5.36 1.83
C LEU A 61 16.69 -3.83 1.66
N ASN A 62 17.83 -3.27 2.04
CA ASN A 62 18.10 -1.84 1.85
C ASN A 62 18.34 -1.55 0.36
N ASP A 63 18.32 -0.28 -0.02
CA ASP A 63 18.47 0.06 -1.43
C ASP A 63 19.85 -0.35 -1.96
N ARG A 64 19.85 -0.82 -3.21
CA ARG A 64 21.04 -1.26 -3.94
C ARG A 64 21.77 -2.46 -3.32
N GLU A 65 21.18 -3.18 -2.38
CA GLU A 65 21.71 -4.47 -1.93
C GLU A 65 21.54 -5.54 -3.02
N MET A 66 22.63 -6.26 -3.32
CA MET A 66 22.63 -7.33 -4.31
C MET A 66 22.04 -8.60 -3.68
N HIS A 67 20.92 -9.07 -4.20
CA HIS A 67 20.23 -10.20 -3.61
C HIS A 67 19.64 -11.17 -4.64
N SER A 68 19.33 -12.38 -4.17
CA SER A 68 18.67 -13.44 -4.94
C SER A 68 17.89 -14.35 -4.01
N PHE A 69 16.86 -15.00 -4.53
CA PHE A 69 16.06 -15.98 -3.81
C PHE A 69 16.20 -17.36 -4.45
N ALA A 70 16.18 -18.42 -3.64
CA ALA A 70 16.13 -19.79 -4.12
C ALA A 70 15.23 -20.64 -3.23
N ASN A 71 14.57 -21.62 -3.85
CA ASN A 71 13.79 -22.61 -3.12
C ASN A 71 14.68 -23.47 -2.21
N THR A 72 14.21 -23.77 -1.00
CA THR A 72 14.83 -24.71 -0.06
C THR A 72 14.55 -26.17 -0.41
N GLY A 73 13.62 -26.42 -1.34
CA GLY A 73 13.01 -27.72 -1.61
C GLY A 73 11.70 -27.95 -0.85
N GLU A 74 11.30 -26.99 0.00
CA GLU A 74 10.05 -27.03 0.75
C GLU A 74 8.99 -26.11 0.12
N LYS A 75 7.76 -26.16 0.63
CA LYS A 75 6.75 -25.17 0.28
C LYS A 75 7.25 -23.78 0.70
N ASN A 76 6.90 -22.76 -0.08
CA ASN A 76 7.17 -21.38 0.32
C ASN A 76 6.08 -20.44 -0.21
N MET A 77 5.81 -19.38 0.54
CA MET A 77 5.01 -18.24 0.13
C MET A 77 5.66 -16.97 0.66
N VAL A 78 6.17 -16.14 -0.23
CA VAL A 78 6.97 -14.97 0.12
C VAL A 78 6.26 -13.71 -0.38
N MET A 79 6.00 -12.79 0.53
CA MET A 79 5.55 -11.43 0.24
C MET A 79 6.77 -10.53 0.08
N MET A 80 6.95 -9.95 -1.10
CA MET A 80 7.96 -8.94 -1.41
C MET A 80 7.24 -7.60 -1.57
N LEU A 81 7.38 -6.73 -0.58
CA LEU A 81 6.83 -5.36 -0.59
C LEU A 81 7.95 -4.38 -0.90
N GLN A 82 7.85 -3.69 -2.02
CA GLN A 82 8.81 -2.69 -2.48
C GLN A 82 8.19 -1.30 -2.35
N LEU A 83 8.96 -0.34 -1.84
CA LEU A 83 8.52 1.06 -1.67
C LEU A 83 9.41 2.04 -2.42
N ASP A 84 8.78 3.00 -3.09
CA ASP A 84 9.47 4.06 -3.84
C ASP A 84 10.14 5.03 -2.85
N LEU A 85 11.44 4.84 -2.64
CA LEU A 85 12.23 5.72 -1.79
C LEU A 85 12.21 7.17 -2.28
N ALA A 86 12.08 7.44 -3.59
CA ALA A 86 12.01 8.82 -4.10
C ALA A 86 10.70 9.50 -3.71
N TYR A 87 9.59 8.76 -3.69
CA TYR A 87 8.32 9.26 -3.18
C TYR A 87 8.40 9.55 -1.68
N PHE A 88 8.83 8.58 -0.88
CA PHE A 88 8.79 8.69 0.59
C PHE A 88 9.86 9.63 1.17
N SER A 89 10.99 9.84 0.48
CA SER A 89 12.02 10.81 0.89
C SER A 89 11.53 12.26 0.93
N LYS A 90 10.35 12.57 0.39
CA LYS A 90 9.71 13.88 0.52
C LYS A 90 9.15 14.14 1.92
N TYR A 91 8.89 13.08 2.69
CA TYR A 91 8.26 13.11 4.01
C TYR A 91 9.25 12.79 5.14
N TYR A 92 10.33 12.09 4.82
CA TYR A 92 11.32 11.63 5.78
C TYR A 92 12.71 12.07 5.35
N ASP A 93 13.31 12.93 6.16
CA ASP A 93 14.71 13.32 5.98
C ASP A 93 15.62 12.10 6.11
N ASN A 94 16.58 11.97 5.21
CA ASN A 94 17.57 10.89 5.21
C ASN A 94 16.95 9.47 5.11
N LEU A 95 15.77 9.29 4.51
CA LEU A 95 15.21 7.93 4.34
C LEU A 95 16.11 7.02 3.48
N ARG A 96 16.66 7.55 2.38
CA ARG A 96 17.62 6.82 1.51
C ARG A 96 18.96 6.51 2.19
N ASN A 97 19.13 7.04 3.39
CA ASN A 97 20.35 7.12 4.16
C ASN A 97 20.20 6.32 5.48
N ASN A 98 19.06 5.66 5.65
CA ASN A 98 18.86 4.75 6.76
C ASN A 98 19.16 3.34 6.32
N PHE A 99 19.77 2.59 7.22
CA PHE A 99 20.02 1.17 7.06
C PHE A 99 19.21 0.44 8.13
N PHE A 100 18.30 -0.41 7.68
CA PHE A 100 17.40 -1.14 8.57
C PHE A 100 17.76 -2.62 8.59
N VAL A 101 17.70 -3.21 9.79
CA VAL A 101 18.06 -4.62 10.02
C VAL A 101 17.02 -5.24 10.93
N THR A 102 16.55 -6.43 10.57
CA THR A 102 15.76 -7.30 11.45
C THR A 102 16.64 -8.37 12.07
N ASP A 103 16.31 -8.80 13.29
CA ASP A 103 16.92 -9.97 13.91
C ASP A 103 15.92 -11.12 13.92
N MET A 104 16.23 -12.18 13.17
CA MET A 104 15.33 -13.32 12.97
C MET A 104 15.51 -14.42 14.02
N GLU A 105 16.46 -14.27 14.94
CA GLU A 105 16.75 -15.25 15.97
C GLU A 105 16.05 -14.94 17.31
N ASP A 106 15.42 -13.76 17.42
CA ASP A 106 14.65 -13.34 18.60
C ASP A 106 13.13 -13.46 18.39
N ASP A 107 12.59 -14.65 18.66
CA ASP A 107 11.15 -14.94 18.62
C ASP A 107 10.32 -14.07 19.59
N SER A 108 10.96 -13.42 20.58
CA SER A 108 10.30 -12.57 21.57
C SER A 108 10.19 -11.10 21.15
N ASP A 109 10.59 -10.77 19.92
CA ASP A 109 10.62 -9.40 19.44
C ASP A 109 9.20 -8.85 19.16
N GLU A 110 8.67 -8.05 20.11
CA GLU A 110 7.38 -7.34 19.94
C GLU A 110 7.33 -6.37 18.74
N SER A 111 8.46 -5.78 18.34
CA SER A 111 8.55 -4.89 17.18
C SER A 111 8.38 -5.67 15.87
N LEU A 112 8.86 -6.92 15.79
CA LEU A 112 8.57 -7.80 14.64
C LEU A 112 7.08 -8.13 14.55
N GLU A 113 6.40 -8.32 15.68
CA GLU A 113 4.96 -8.54 15.67
C GLU A 113 4.20 -7.30 15.18
N ILE A 114 4.59 -6.09 15.61
CA ILE A 114 4.05 -4.84 15.06
C ILE A 114 4.26 -4.78 13.54
N LEU A 115 5.46 -5.14 13.07
CA LEU A 115 5.80 -5.14 11.66
C LEU A 115 4.93 -6.12 10.85
N ARG A 116 4.72 -7.34 11.35
CA ARG A 116 3.80 -8.34 10.76
C ARG A 116 2.38 -7.79 10.63
N ASN A 117 1.88 -7.11 11.67
CA ASN A 117 0.55 -6.51 11.66
C ASN A 117 0.43 -5.39 10.61
N ILE A 118 1.44 -4.53 10.47
CA ILE A 118 1.45 -3.46 9.46
C ILE A 118 1.49 -4.06 8.05
N LEU A 119 2.37 -5.04 7.79
CA LEU A 119 2.47 -5.70 6.48
C LEU A 119 1.17 -6.42 6.11
N ALA A 120 0.56 -7.13 7.06
CA ALA A 120 -0.74 -7.75 6.87
C ALA A 120 -1.82 -6.72 6.50
N ARG A 121 -1.85 -5.58 7.20
CA ARG A 121 -2.80 -4.50 6.89
C ARG A 121 -2.62 -3.93 5.48
N ILE A 122 -1.39 -3.64 5.06
CA ILE A 122 -1.09 -3.19 3.69
C ILE A 122 -1.58 -4.24 2.68
N MET A 123 -1.27 -5.52 2.90
CA MET A 123 -1.69 -6.58 2.01
C MET A 123 -3.21 -6.70 1.92
N MET A 124 -3.92 -6.64 3.05
CA MET A 124 -5.39 -6.68 3.07
C MET A 124 -6.00 -5.49 2.35
N GLU A 125 -5.46 -4.27 2.52
CA GLU A 125 -5.92 -3.07 1.80
C GLU A 125 -5.76 -3.24 0.28
N ILE A 126 -4.63 -3.81 -0.18
CA ILE A 126 -4.34 -4.11 -1.59
C ILE A 126 -5.25 -5.21 -2.16
N LEU A 127 -5.49 -6.30 -1.41
CA LEU A 127 -6.37 -7.38 -1.85
C LEU A 127 -7.82 -6.89 -1.95
N GLN A 128 -8.26 -6.09 -0.98
CA GLN A 128 -9.64 -5.67 -0.91
C GLN A 128 -9.99 -4.58 -1.93
N LYS A 129 -9.06 -3.67 -2.23
CA LYS A 129 -9.28 -2.50 -3.09
C LYS A 129 -10.55 -1.73 -2.74
N GLY A 130 -10.79 -1.53 -1.44
CA GLY A 130 -11.91 -0.73 -0.94
C GLY A 130 -11.76 0.76 -1.28
N TYR A 131 -12.74 1.59 -0.92
CA TYR A 131 -12.65 3.03 -1.15
C TYR A 131 -11.40 3.64 -0.50
N GLY A 132 -10.67 4.43 -1.30
CA GLY A 132 -9.42 5.10 -0.90
C GLY A 132 -8.32 4.13 -0.48
N TYR A 133 -8.30 2.90 -1.00
CA TYR A 133 -7.27 1.93 -0.61
C TYR A 133 -5.87 2.42 -0.95
N GLU A 134 -5.67 3.19 -2.02
CA GLU A 134 -4.38 3.80 -2.34
C GLU A 134 -3.90 4.70 -1.20
N HIS A 135 -4.77 5.59 -0.69
CA HIS A 135 -4.46 6.43 0.46
C HIS A 135 -4.22 5.62 1.74
N LYS A 136 -5.01 4.57 1.99
CA LYS A 136 -4.83 3.68 3.14
C LYS A 136 -3.50 2.93 3.06
N VAL A 137 -3.13 2.44 1.89
CA VAL A 137 -1.84 1.78 1.66
C VAL A 137 -0.70 2.76 1.90
N ILE A 138 -0.82 4.01 1.41
CA ILE A 138 0.18 5.06 1.68
C ILE A 138 0.27 5.35 3.18
N GLU A 139 -0.85 5.49 3.90
CA GLU A 139 -0.90 5.71 5.35
C GLU A 139 -0.26 4.53 6.11
N SER A 140 -0.64 3.30 5.79
CA SER A 140 -0.07 2.09 6.35
C SER A 140 1.43 1.96 6.05
N THR A 141 1.89 2.47 4.90
CA THR A 141 3.32 2.51 4.54
C THR A 141 4.07 3.60 5.33
N HIS A 142 3.43 4.73 5.65
CA HIS A 142 3.99 5.69 6.60
C HIS A 142 4.17 5.06 8.00
N ASN A 143 3.21 4.23 8.44
CA ASN A 143 3.34 3.49 9.69
C ASN A 143 4.48 2.45 9.64
N LEU A 144 4.65 1.78 8.50
CA LEU A 144 5.79 0.88 8.25
C LEU A 144 7.11 1.63 8.42
N ILE A 145 7.31 2.74 7.71
CA ILE A 145 8.55 3.53 7.78
C ILE A 145 8.79 4.06 9.21
N ALA A 146 7.75 4.55 9.89
CA ALA A 146 7.87 5.03 11.26
C ALA A 146 8.32 3.91 12.23
N CYS A 147 7.79 2.69 12.06
CA CYS A 147 8.19 1.52 12.84
C CYS A 147 9.66 1.15 12.57
N LEU A 148 10.07 1.10 11.29
CA LEU A 148 11.47 0.87 10.88
C LEU A 148 12.43 1.88 11.51
N MET A 149 12.09 3.17 11.45
CA MET A 149 12.88 4.25 12.06
C MET A 149 12.93 4.16 13.59
N SER A 150 11.88 3.67 14.26
CA SER A 150 11.90 3.56 15.72
C SER A 150 12.78 2.41 16.20
N ASP A 151 12.65 1.25 15.55
CA ASP A 151 13.01 -0.04 16.16
C ASP A 151 14.03 -0.86 15.35
N PHE A 152 14.33 -0.46 14.10
CA PHE A 152 15.16 -1.28 13.19
C PHE A 152 16.40 -0.57 12.64
N GLN A 153 16.69 0.65 13.09
CA GLN A 153 17.80 1.49 12.59
C GLN A 153 19.16 1.26 13.28
N TYR A 154 19.22 0.50 14.37
CA TYR A 154 20.46 0.26 15.12
C TYR A 154 20.88 -1.18 14.98
N PHE A 155 22.04 -1.38 14.38
CA PHE A 155 22.58 -2.70 14.10
C PHE A 155 24.03 -2.79 14.56
N VAL A 156 24.43 -4.02 14.84
CA VAL A 156 25.82 -4.43 15.01
C VAL A 156 26.16 -5.54 14.03
N MET A 157 27.44 -5.83 13.85
CA MET A 157 27.85 -6.98 13.05
C MET A 157 28.36 -8.10 13.96
N GLU A 158 27.72 -9.27 13.90
CA GLU A 158 28.08 -10.47 14.66
C GLU A 158 28.22 -11.64 13.68
N ASP A 159 29.30 -12.43 13.79
CA ASP A 159 29.59 -13.59 12.93
C ASP A 159 29.42 -13.35 11.41
N GLY A 160 29.69 -12.12 10.95
CA GLY A 160 29.58 -11.75 9.54
C GLY A 160 28.15 -11.51 9.05
N LYS A 161 27.18 -11.33 9.96
CA LYS A 161 25.83 -10.85 9.65
C LYS A 161 25.52 -9.57 10.43
N PHE A 162 24.66 -8.72 9.87
CA PHE A 162 24.09 -7.61 10.63
C PHE A 162 22.99 -8.13 11.56
N VAL A 163 22.99 -7.69 12.81
CA VAL A 163 22.03 -8.04 13.86
C VAL A 163 21.46 -6.76 14.42
N ASN A 164 20.15 -6.71 14.62
CA ASN A 164 19.49 -5.55 15.22
C ASN A 164 19.77 -5.52 16.73
N GLU A 165 20.35 -4.43 17.22
CA GLU A 165 20.63 -4.23 18.65
C GLU A 165 19.81 -3.08 19.28
N ALA A 166 18.82 -2.54 18.56
CA ALA A 166 18.07 -1.35 18.97
C ALA A 166 17.47 -1.48 20.38
N LYS A 167 17.16 -2.71 20.80
CA LYS A 167 16.56 -3.04 22.10
C LYS A 167 17.55 -3.11 23.26
N ASN A 168 18.78 -3.56 23.02
CA ASN A 168 19.71 -3.93 24.09
C ASN A 168 20.69 -2.79 24.46
N LYS A 169 20.96 -1.84 23.55
CA LYS A 169 21.93 -0.75 23.78
C LYS A 169 21.61 0.58 23.08
N GLY A 170 20.41 0.73 22.50
CA GLY A 170 20.09 1.76 21.50
C GLY A 170 20.19 3.22 21.97
N ASN A 171 21.38 3.81 21.89
CA ASN A 171 21.53 5.26 21.85
C ASN A 171 21.04 5.75 20.47
N LYS A 172 19.76 6.12 20.35
CA LYS A 172 19.14 6.59 19.08
C LYS A 172 19.92 7.71 18.39
N ILE A 173 20.61 8.56 19.17
CA ILE A 173 21.50 9.61 18.64
C ILE A 173 22.74 8.99 17.99
N LEU A 174 23.32 7.95 18.60
CA LEU A 174 24.42 7.18 18.03
C LEU A 174 24.01 6.43 16.78
N ALA A 175 22.81 5.82 16.76
CA ALA A 175 22.26 5.14 15.59
C ALA A 175 22.14 6.09 14.39
N GLY A 176 21.45 7.22 14.56
CA GLY A 176 21.33 8.23 13.50
C GLY A 176 22.67 8.84 13.10
N ARG A 177 23.67 8.84 13.99
CA ARG A 177 25.04 9.26 13.65
C ARG A 177 25.77 8.20 12.82
N LEU A 178 25.69 6.93 13.21
CA LEU A 178 26.29 5.81 12.47
C LEU A 178 25.70 5.69 11.07
N ALA A 179 24.39 5.87 10.91
CA ALA A 179 23.73 5.94 9.61
C ALA A 179 24.39 7.01 8.72
N ARG A 180 24.43 8.27 9.17
CA ARG A 180 25.09 9.37 8.42
C ARG A 180 26.56 9.11 8.09
N ILE A 181 27.30 8.47 9.00
CA ILE A 181 28.70 8.11 8.77
C ILE A 181 28.79 7.06 7.64
N THR A 182 27.99 6.01 7.73
CA THR A 182 27.96 4.91 6.77
C THR A 182 27.51 5.40 5.39
N ASP A 183 26.49 6.26 5.30
CA ASP A 183 26.09 6.88 4.03
C ASP A 183 27.22 7.68 3.42
N TYR A 184 27.88 8.50 4.23
CA TYR A 184 28.98 9.31 3.74
C TYR A 184 30.12 8.42 3.22
N MET A 185 30.32 7.25 3.83
CA MET A 185 31.24 6.24 3.31
C MET A 185 30.76 5.64 1.99
N TYR A 186 29.48 5.29 1.83
CA TYR A 186 28.92 4.82 0.55
C TYR A 186 28.95 5.88 -0.56
N ASP A 187 28.73 7.15 -0.24
CA ASP A 187 28.80 8.24 -1.23
C ASP A 187 30.24 8.53 -1.69
N ASN A 188 31.24 8.12 -0.91
CA ASN A 188 32.63 8.52 -1.10
C ASN A 188 33.62 7.35 -1.16
N TYR A 189 33.15 6.10 -1.24
CA TYR A 189 34.02 4.92 -1.15
C TYR A 189 35.08 4.88 -2.26
N SER A 190 34.73 5.36 -3.46
CA SER A 190 35.56 5.24 -4.66
C SER A 190 36.80 6.14 -4.64
N ARG A 191 36.81 7.17 -3.78
CA ARG A 191 37.97 8.05 -3.60
C ARG A 191 38.74 7.73 -2.32
N LYS A 192 39.85 8.44 -2.12
CA LYS A 192 40.57 8.44 -0.84
C LYS A 192 39.71 9.12 0.23
N LEU A 193 39.04 8.31 1.04
CA LEU A 193 38.29 8.73 2.22
C LEU A 193 39.13 8.48 3.48
N THR A 194 39.14 9.44 4.41
CA THR A 194 39.94 9.33 5.64
C THR A 194 39.09 9.47 6.89
N LEU A 195 39.47 8.78 7.96
CA LEU A 195 38.78 8.87 9.24
C LEU A 195 38.74 10.31 9.78
N ASN A 196 39.82 11.08 9.57
CA ASN A 196 39.89 12.49 9.98
C ASN A 196 38.83 13.36 9.28
N GLU A 197 38.55 13.08 8.02
CA GLU A 197 37.53 13.81 7.26
C GLU A 197 36.14 13.60 7.85
N ILE A 198 35.78 12.35 8.16
CA ILE A 198 34.51 12.01 8.79
C ILE A 198 34.43 12.58 10.21
N ALA A 199 35.52 12.49 10.97
CA ALA A 199 35.60 13.05 12.33
C ALA A 199 35.33 14.57 12.33
N ASN A 200 35.92 15.30 11.39
CA ASN A 200 35.68 16.74 11.25
C ASN A 200 34.23 17.06 10.86
N ARG A 201 33.64 16.26 9.96
CA ARG A 201 32.23 16.42 9.53
C ARG A 201 31.24 16.18 10.69
N GLU A 202 31.50 15.17 11.52
CA GLU A 202 30.63 14.84 12.67
C GLU A 202 31.01 15.58 13.96
N HIS A 203 31.98 16.51 13.90
CA HIS A 203 32.51 17.25 15.04
C HIS A 203 33.00 16.34 16.19
N LEU A 204 33.69 15.26 15.84
CA LEU A 204 34.23 14.26 16.75
C LEU A 204 35.76 14.24 16.76
N SER A 205 36.34 13.72 17.84
CA SER A 205 37.74 13.31 17.81
C SER A 205 37.89 12.03 16.98
N ILE A 206 39.03 11.90 16.29
CA ILE A 206 39.38 10.70 15.52
C ILE A 206 39.32 9.44 16.39
N TYR A 207 39.80 9.54 17.63
CA TYR A 207 39.81 8.43 18.59
C TYR A 207 38.39 7.95 18.92
N TYR A 208 37.49 8.89 19.25
CA TYR A 208 36.11 8.55 19.58
C TYR A 208 35.38 7.94 18.37
N LEU A 209 35.55 8.52 17.18
CA LEU A 209 34.94 7.98 15.97
C LEU A 209 35.46 6.56 15.66
N SER A 210 36.77 6.31 15.82
CA SER A 210 37.34 4.97 15.64
C SER A 210 36.75 3.95 16.60
N HIS A 211 36.55 4.33 17.88
CA HIS A 211 35.96 3.46 18.88
C HIS A 211 34.50 3.14 18.54
N VAL A 212 33.72 4.17 18.21
CA VAL A 212 32.30 4.03 17.84
C VAL A 212 32.11 3.12 16.63
N ILE A 213 32.92 3.29 15.57
CA ILE A 213 32.86 2.40 14.39
C ILE A 213 33.20 0.96 14.78
N LYS A 214 34.26 0.76 15.57
CA LYS A 214 34.71 -0.57 15.96
C LYS A 214 33.72 -1.29 16.86
N GLU A 215 33.07 -0.56 17.76
CA GLU A 215 32.05 -1.07 18.67
C GLU A 215 30.78 -1.46 17.92
N ALA A 216 30.33 -0.62 16.98
CA ALA A 216 29.13 -0.91 16.20
C ALA A 216 29.35 -2.03 15.18
N THR A 217 30.43 -1.95 14.40
CA THR A 217 30.61 -2.83 13.23
C THR A 217 31.54 -4.01 13.49
N GLY A 218 32.24 -4.06 14.63
CA GLY A 218 33.34 -5.00 14.83
C GLY A 218 34.55 -4.76 13.92
N LEU A 219 34.52 -3.76 13.03
CA LEU A 219 35.56 -3.48 12.03
C LEU A 219 36.34 -2.20 12.34
N SER A 220 37.59 -2.14 11.90
CA SER A 220 38.27 -0.85 11.85
C SER A 220 37.66 0.01 10.72
N PHE A 221 37.85 1.33 10.77
CA PHE A 221 37.43 2.21 9.66
C PHE A 221 37.96 1.74 8.29
N GLN A 222 39.21 1.26 8.22
CA GLN A 222 39.80 0.79 6.98
C GLN A 222 39.18 -0.51 6.48
N ASP A 223 38.84 -1.42 7.41
CA ASP A 223 38.19 -2.68 7.07
C ASP A 223 36.74 -2.45 6.63
N LEU A 224 36.01 -1.56 7.32
CA LEU A 224 34.66 -1.16 6.93
C LEU A 224 34.63 -0.49 5.55
N LEU A 225 35.56 0.44 5.30
CA LEU A 225 35.68 1.07 3.98
C LEU A 225 36.02 0.02 2.91
N SER A 226 36.88 -0.94 3.21
CA SER A 226 37.25 -2.00 2.27
C SER A 226 36.09 -2.96 2.01
N PHE A 227 35.27 -3.24 3.03
CA PHE A 227 34.04 -4.00 2.91
C PHE A 227 33.06 -3.35 1.92
N ILE A 228 32.72 -2.08 2.14
CA ILE A 228 31.84 -1.29 1.24
C ILE A 228 32.34 -1.34 -0.21
N ARG A 229 33.65 -1.16 -0.41
CA ARG A 229 34.24 -1.21 -1.77
C ARG A 229 34.15 -2.58 -2.42
N VAL A 230 34.27 -3.65 -1.64
CA VAL A 230 34.13 -5.04 -2.13
C VAL A 230 32.68 -5.32 -2.49
N GLU A 231 31.74 -4.93 -1.65
CA GLU A 231 30.30 -5.06 -1.91
C GLU A 231 29.89 -4.33 -3.18
N GLU A 232 30.30 -3.06 -3.32
CA GLU A 232 30.06 -2.26 -4.52
C GLU A 232 30.75 -2.84 -5.77
N SER A 233 31.88 -3.52 -5.60
CA SER A 233 32.58 -4.17 -6.70
C SER A 233 31.78 -5.32 -7.31
N GLU A 234 30.89 -5.96 -6.56
CA GLU A 234 30.11 -7.10 -7.05
C GLU A 234 29.23 -6.67 -8.24
N LYS A 235 28.61 -5.49 -8.16
CA LYS A 235 27.78 -4.89 -9.21
C LYS A 235 28.58 -4.72 -10.51
N LEU A 236 29.83 -4.26 -10.41
CA LEU A 236 30.74 -4.13 -11.56
C LEU A 236 31.23 -5.48 -12.06
N LEU A 237 31.47 -6.41 -11.14
CA LEU A 237 32.02 -7.73 -11.41
C LEU A 237 31.05 -8.59 -12.21
N LEU A 238 29.76 -8.55 -11.85
CA LEU A 238 28.69 -9.32 -12.48
C LEU A 238 27.93 -8.54 -13.56
N GLY A 239 27.88 -7.21 -13.47
CA GLY A 239 27.16 -6.36 -14.41
C GLY A 239 27.99 -5.90 -15.62
N THR A 240 29.31 -6.13 -15.63
CA THR A 240 30.19 -5.64 -16.70
C THR A 240 31.29 -6.64 -17.06
N ASN A 241 31.94 -6.42 -18.22
CA ASN A 241 33.12 -7.17 -18.66
C ASN A 241 34.45 -6.48 -18.26
N LYS A 242 34.45 -5.55 -17.31
CA LYS A 242 35.66 -4.83 -16.88
C LYS A 242 36.71 -5.81 -16.34
N LYS A 243 37.98 -5.53 -16.58
CA LYS A 243 39.09 -6.31 -16.00
C LYS A 243 39.15 -6.07 -14.50
N ILE A 244 39.59 -7.08 -13.72
CA ILE A 244 39.72 -7.00 -12.26
C ILE A 244 40.51 -5.76 -11.81
N GLY A 245 41.57 -5.40 -12.53
CA GLY A 245 42.35 -4.19 -12.23
C GLY A 245 41.56 -2.89 -12.36
N ALA A 246 40.71 -2.78 -13.38
CA ALA A 246 39.85 -1.60 -13.58
C ALA A 246 38.75 -1.52 -12.52
N ILE A 247 38.18 -2.67 -12.13
CA ILE A 247 37.19 -2.72 -11.03
C ILE A 247 37.83 -2.28 -9.72
N ALA A 248 39.03 -2.77 -9.39
CA ALA A 248 39.76 -2.37 -8.20
C ALA A 248 40.03 -0.87 -8.14
N GLU A 249 40.42 -0.27 -9.27
CA GLU A 249 40.65 1.17 -9.39
C GLU A 249 39.34 1.97 -9.20
N GLU A 250 38.27 1.57 -9.89
CA GLU A 250 36.98 2.26 -9.85
C GLU A 250 36.28 2.19 -8.48
N THR A 251 36.48 1.09 -7.74
CA THR A 251 36.01 0.98 -6.36
C THR A 251 36.97 1.60 -5.34
N GLY A 252 38.07 2.22 -5.77
CA GLY A 252 38.94 3.02 -4.90
C GLY A 252 40.04 2.26 -4.17
N PHE A 253 40.35 1.01 -4.57
CA PHE A 253 41.52 0.30 -4.05
C PHE A 253 42.82 0.85 -4.64
N SER A 254 43.82 1.04 -3.78
CA SER A 254 45.14 1.54 -4.18
C SER A 254 45.98 0.54 -4.97
N ALA A 255 45.66 -0.75 -4.89
CA ALA A 255 46.29 -1.80 -5.67
C ALA A 255 45.37 -3.03 -5.78
N VAL A 256 45.44 -3.71 -6.93
CA VAL A 256 44.65 -4.91 -7.24
C VAL A 256 44.79 -6.01 -6.20
N ARG A 257 46.01 -6.18 -5.62
CA ARG A 257 46.26 -7.18 -4.57
C ARG A 257 45.40 -6.96 -3.31
N TYR A 258 45.09 -5.70 -2.97
CA TYR A 258 44.25 -5.40 -1.80
C TYR A 258 42.79 -5.69 -2.10
N TYR A 259 42.33 -5.33 -3.29
CA TYR A 259 40.99 -5.70 -3.74
C TYR A 259 40.77 -7.21 -3.66
N ILE A 260 41.66 -8.00 -4.29
CA ILE A 260 41.57 -9.46 -4.29
C ILE A 260 41.54 -10.01 -2.86
N LYS A 261 42.47 -9.59 -2.01
CA LYS A 261 42.54 -10.03 -0.61
C LYS A 261 41.23 -9.78 0.14
N HIS A 262 40.69 -8.57 0.06
CA HIS A 262 39.46 -8.23 0.77
C HIS A 262 38.24 -8.91 0.15
N PHE A 263 38.19 -9.09 -1.17
CA PHE A 263 37.12 -9.84 -1.82
C PHE A 263 37.13 -11.30 -1.36
N GLU A 264 38.29 -11.96 -1.36
CA GLU A 264 38.44 -13.33 -0.87
C GLU A 264 38.08 -13.46 0.62
N THR A 265 38.38 -12.43 1.43
CA THR A 265 38.04 -12.40 2.85
C THR A 265 36.53 -12.44 3.07
N TRP A 266 35.77 -11.66 2.29
CA TRP A 266 34.32 -11.54 2.47
C TRP A 266 33.51 -12.58 1.70
N TYR A 267 33.90 -12.88 0.46
CA TYR A 267 33.17 -13.78 -0.45
C TYR A 267 33.75 -15.19 -0.51
N GLY A 268 34.86 -15.46 0.20
CA GLY A 268 35.48 -16.78 0.31
C GLY A 268 36.15 -17.31 -0.96
N MET A 269 36.21 -16.53 -2.05
CA MET A 269 36.80 -16.95 -3.32
C MET A 269 37.36 -15.79 -4.13
N HIS A 270 38.20 -16.08 -5.12
CA HIS A 270 38.83 -15.07 -5.96
C HIS A 270 37.79 -14.36 -6.86
N PRO A 271 37.86 -13.02 -7.07
CA PRO A 271 36.87 -12.27 -7.86
C PRO A 271 36.61 -12.84 -9.27
N LEU A 272 37.65 -13.35 -9.94
CA LEU A 272 37.51 -13.95 -11.27
C LEU A 272 36.72 -15.26 -11.24
N GLU A 273 36.91 -16.07 -10.21
CA GLU A 273 36.18 -17.33 -10.01
C GLU A 273 34.73 -17.02 -9.67
N TYR A 274 34.52 -16.04 -8.80
CA TYR A 274 33.21 -15.51 -8.45
C TYR A 274 32.43 -15.07 -9.70
N ARG A 275 33.05 -14.23 -10.55
CA ARG A 275 32.44 -13.84 -11.82
C ARG A 275 32.02 -15.05 -12.65
N LYS A 276 32.92 -16.03 -12.83
CA LYS A 276 32.63 -17.21 -13.65
C LYS A 276 31.45 -18.02 -13.09
N LEU A 277 31.33 -18.13 -11.77
CA LEU A 277 30.28 -18.91 -11.11
C LEU A 277 28.91 -18.22 -11.16
N PHE A 278 28.86 -16.90 -11.03
CA PHE A 278 27.62 -16.16 -10.82
C PHE A 278 27.12 -15.34 -12.02
N THR A 279 27.93 -15.12 -13.07
CA THR A 279 27.48 -14.36 -14.26
C THR A 279 26.26 -15.00 -14.93
N GLY A 280 26.15 -16.33 -14.96
CA GLY A 280 24.97 -17.03 -15.50
C GLY A 280 23.73 -16.98 -14.59
N LYS A 281 23.90 -16.52 -13.34
CA LYS A 281 22.87 -16.48 -12.30
C LYS A 281 22.32 -15.07 -12.04
N VAL A 282 22.70 -14.08 -12.85
CA VAL A 282 22.18 -12.72 -12.74
C VAL A 282 20.92 -12.53 -13.58
N ILE A 283 20.04 -11.63 -13.16
CA ILE A 283 18.86 -11.30 -13.95
C ILE A 283 19.25 -10.66 -15.30
N SER A 284 18.78 -11.26 -16.38
CA SER A 284 19.19 -10.92 -17.74
C SER A 284 18.02 -11.03 -18.72
N ARG A 285 18.29 -10.94 -20.02
CA ARG A 285 17.28 -11.23 -21.05
C ARG A 285 17.04 -12.74 -21.24
N GLU A 286 17.94 -13.56 -20.73
CA GLU A 286 17.94 -15.02 -20.88
C GLU A 286 17.66 -15.71 -19.54
N THR A 287 17.98 -15.05 -18.43
CA THR A 287 17.79 -15.53 -17.06
C THR A 287 16.72 -14.67 -16.39
N HIS A 288 15.56 -15.26 -16.10
CA HIS A 288 14.41 -14.58 -15.51
C HIS A 288 14.06 -15.16 -14.15
N ALA A 289 13.36 -14.37 -13.34
CA ALA A 289 12.76 -14.86 -12.11
C ALA A 289 11.70 -15.94 -12.41
N GLN A 290 11.81 -17.05 -11.70
CA GLN A 290 10.94 -18.21 -11.75
C GLN A 290 10.15 -18.28 -10.44
N TYR A 291 8.91 -17.82 -10.51
CA TYR A 291 8.00 -17.85 -9.38
C TYR A 291 6.55 -17.94 -9.86
N THR A 292 5.68 -18.47 -9.01
CA THR A 292 4.24 -18.54 -9.25
C THR A 292 3.53 -17.62 -8.26
N ARG A 293 2.75 -16.66 -8.74
CA ARG A 293 2.00 -15.74 -7.86
C ARG A 293 0.93 -16.49 -7.09
N SER A 294 0.82 -16.19 -5.80
CA SER A 294 -0.24 -16.71 -4.94
C SER A 294 -1.57 -16.04 -5.25
N THR A 295 -2.66 -16.79 -5.11
CA THR A 295 -4.02 -16.26 -5.27
C THR A 295 -4.42 -15.42 -4.04
N PRO A 296 -5.36 -14.47 -4.18
CA PRO A 296 -5.87 -13.69 -3.05
C PRO A 296 -6.34 -14.54 -1.86
N ALA A 297 -6.98 -15.67 -2.11
CA ALA A 297 -7.49 -16.56 -1.06
C ALA A 297 -6.37 -17.26 -0.29
N GLU A 298 -5.31 -17.69 -0.98
CA GLU A 298 -4.14 -18.29 -0.34
C GLU A 298 -3.40 -17.27 0.55
N ILE A 299 -3.27 -16.03 0.06
CA ILE A 299 -2.62 -14.94 0.80
C ILE A 299 -3.42 -14.60 2.07
N GLU A 300 -4.75 -14.46 1.95
CA GLU A 300 -5.63 -14.15 3.07
C GLU A 300 -5.59 -15.23 4.15
N GLU A 301 -5.61 -16.51 3.77
CA GLU A 301 -5.49 -17.62 4.72
C GLU A 301 -4.11 -17.66 5.39
N ALA A 302 -3.02 -17.42 4.65
CA ALA A 302 -1.67 -17.40 5.23
C ALA A 302 -1.51 -16.24 6.24
N ILE A 303 -1.99 -15.04 5.91
CA ILE A 303 -1.98 -13.89 6.84
C ILE A 303 -2.81 -14.19 8.09
N ARG A 304 -3.99 -14.79 7.92
CA ARG A 304 -4.89 -15.15 9.01
C ARG A 304 -4.23 -16.12 10.01
N GLN A 305 -3.42 -17.05 9.55
CA GLN A 305 -2.73 -18.00 10.40
C GLN A 305 -1.59 -17.36 11.21
N GLN A 306 -0.98 -16.30 10.69
CA GLN A 306 0.15 -15.64 11.33
C GLN A 306 -0.21 -14.44 12.20
N VAL A 307 -1.30 -13.71 11.88
CA VAL A 307 -1.61 -12.43 12.51
C VAL A 307 -2.94 -12.49 13.27
N LYS A 308 -2.87 -12.50 14.60
CA LYS A 308 -4.04 -12.70 15.48
C LYS A 308 -4.94 -11.46 15.64
N GLY A 309 -4.41 -10.24 15.48
CA GLY A 309 -5.13 -8.99 15.78
C GLY A 309 -5.83 -8.33 14.59
N VAL A 310 -5.13 -8.17 13.46
CA VAL A 310 -5.65 -7.47 12.27
C VAL A 310 -6.88 -8.17 11.69
N TYR A 311 -6.93 -9.50 11.77
CA TYR A 311 -8.00 -10.29 11.15
C TYR A 311 -9.36 -10.12 11.87
N THR A 312 -9.38 -9.80 13.17
CA THR A 312 -10.62 -9.59 13.93
C THR A 312 -11.28 -8.25 13.59
N ASP A 313 -10.50 -7.17 13.43
CA ASP A 313 -10.99 -5.88 12.91
C ASP A 313 -11.39 -5.96 11.43
N TYR A 314 -10.73 -6.84 10.68
CA TYR A 314 -10.98 -7.13 9.27
C TYR A 314 -12.28 -7.91 9.02
N ILE A 315 -12.60 -8.94 9.82
CA ILE A 315 -13.86 -9.70 9.69
C ILE A 315 -15.08 -8.86 10.10
N ASN A 316 -14.94 -7.94 11.05
CA ASN A 316 -16.04 -7.04 11.40
C ASN A 316 -16.44 -6.11 10.23
N LYS A 317 -15.64 -6.06 9.16
CA LYS A 317 -15.94 -5.43 7.87
C LYS A 317 -16.06 -6.46 6.73
N GLN A 318 -16.60 -7.65 6.99
CA GLN A 318 -16.97 -8.58 5.90
C GLN A 318 -17.95 -7.88 4.95
N LYS A 319 -17.37 -7.54 3.80
CA LYS A 319 -17.94 -6.92 2.61
C LYS A 319 -19.34 -7.44 2.28
N ALA A 320 -20.31 -6.54 2.28
CA ALA A 320 -21.41 -6.65 1.33
C ALA A 320 -20.79 -6.81 -0.07
N LYS A 321 -21.19 -7.84 -0.82
CA LYS A 321 -20.86 -7.91 -2.25
C LYS A 321 -21.32 -6.59 -2.89
N PRO A 322 -20.47 -5.91 -3.68
CA PRO A 322 -20.88 -4.65 -4.26
C PRO A 322 -22.13 -4.86 -5.09
N ILE A 323 -23.09 -3.95 -4.97
CA ILE A 323 -24.24 -3.92 -5.86
C ILE A 323 -23.71 -3.49 -7.23
N ILE A 324 -23.61 -4.46 -8.15
CA ILE A 324 -23.22 -4.22 -9.53
C ILE A 324 -24.44 -3.73 -10.30
N VAL A 325 -24.31 -2.56 -10.90
CA VAL A 325 -25.33 -1.97 -11.77
C VAL A 325 -24.76 -1.88 -13.17
N ASP A 326 -25.06 -2.87 -14.01
CA ASP A 326 -24.66 -2.90 -15.42
C ASP A 326 -25.75 -2.23 -16.29
N VAL A 327 -25.35 -1.24 -17.07
CA VAL A 327 -26.20 -0.53 -18.04
C VAL A 327 -25.53 -0.66 -19.41
N ASN A 328 -26.10 -1.46 -20.30
CA ASN A 328 -25.68 -1.51 -21.71
C ASN A 328 -26.52 -0.53 -22.52
N ILE A 329 -25.90 0.45 -23.17
CA ILE A 329 -26.60 1.45 -23.98
C ILE A 329 -26.85 1.01 -25.43
N HIS A 330 -26.28 -0.13 -25.85
CA HIS A 330 -26.35 -0.62 -27.23
C HIS A 330 -27.31 -1.81 -27.42
N ASP A 331 -27.72 -2.51 -26.35
CA ASP A 331 -28.54 -3.71 -26.51
C ASP A 331 -30.03 -3.40 -26.67
N ASP A 332 -30.53 -3.78 -27.85
CA ASP A 332 -31.91 -3.75 -28.29
C ASP A 332 -32.84 -4.57 -27.37
N TYR A 333 -33.86 -3.88 -26.86
CA TYR A 333 -35.25 -4.31 -26.68
C TYR A 333 -35.59 -5.78 -27.02
N MET A 334 -35.41 -6.72 -26.08
CA MET A 334 -36.19 -7.97 -26.04
C MET A 334 -36.35 -8.47 -24.59
N GLY A 335 -37.18 -7.79 -23.79
CA GLY A 335 -37.58 -8.31 -22.47
C GLY A 335 -37.87 -7.26 -21.42
N TYR A 336 -38.81 -6.36 -21.69
CA TYR A 336 -39.30 -5.40 -20.71
C TYR A 336 -40.06 -6.15 -19.58
N ARG A 337 -39.32 -6.63 -18.57
CA ARG A 337 -39.91 -7.08 -17.30
C ARG A 337 -40.00 -5.86 -16.38
N SER A 338 -41.21 -5.63 -15.87
CA SER A 338 -41.57 -4.61 -14.87
C SER A 338 -40.41 -4.26 -13.94
N LYS A 339 -39.80 -3.08 -14.12
CA LYS A 339 -38.83 -2.52 -13.16
C LYS A 339 -39.56 -2.34 -11.84
N SER A 340 -39.11 -3.00 -10.78
CA SER A 340 -39.63 -2.71 -9.45
C SER A 340 -39.21 -1.28 -9.07
N LEU A 341 -40.19 -0.42 -8.81
CA LEU A 341 -39.98 0.97 -8.37
C LEU A 341 -39.89 1.01 -6.84
N GLU A 342 -39.21 0.03 -6.25
CA GLU A 342 -39.13 -0.18 -4.80
C GLU A 342 -38.54 1.05 -4.08
N LEU A 343 -37.46 1.63 -4.62
CA LEU A 343 -36.86 2.83 -4.05
C LEU A 343 -37.81 4.03 -4.11
N LYS A 344 -38.53 4.20 -5.23
CA LYS A 344 -39.54 5.25 -5.39
C LYS A 344 -40.66 5.08 -4.37
N GLU A 345 -41.21 3.89 -4.25
CA GLU A 345 -42.30 3.59 -3.31
C GLU A 345 -41.91 3.89 -1.87
N LEU A 346 -40.65 3.66 -1.50
CA LEU A 346 -40.12 4.00 -0.19
C LEU A 346 -39.97 5.53 -0.02
N MET A 347 -39.31 6.21 -0.97
CA MET A 347 -38.98 7.63 -0.86
C MET A 347 -40.20 8.56 -0.95
N GLU A 348 -41.29 8.13 -1.59
CA GLU A 348 -42.53 8.93 -1.69
C GLU A 348 -43.42 8.87 -0.44
N ARG A 349 -43.03 8.12 0.60
CA ARG A 349 -43.78 8.03 1.85
C ARG A 349 -43.60 9.28 2.71
N ASP A 350 -44.67 9.67 3.43
CA ASP A 350 -44.66 10.85 4.29
C ASP A 350 -43.59 10.80 5.39
N ASN A 351 -43.31 9.61 5.94
CA ASN A 351 -42.29 9.42 6.97
C ASN A 351 -40.86 9.45 6.41
N MET A 352 -40.68 9.31 5.09
CA MET A 352 -39.38 9.32 4.41
C MET A 352 -39.02 10.67 3.80
N LYS A 353 -39.95 11.64 3.73
CA LYS A 353 -39.71 12.98 3.16
C LYS A 353 -38.41 13.65 3.63
N PRO A 354 -38.03 13.63 4.92
CA PRO A 354 -36.77 14.24 5.36
C PRO A 354 -35.51 13.53 4.83
N ALA A 355 -35.62 12.23 4.51
CA ALA A 355 -34.54 11.42 3.95
C ALA A 355 -34.54 11.39 2.41
N ALA A 356 -35.55 11.96 1.76
CA ALA A 356 -35.78 11.90 0.31
C ALA A 356 -35.07 13.02 -0.48
N GLY A 357 -34.26 13.89 0.15
CA GLY A 357 -33.61 15.02 -0.52
C GLY A 357 -32.88 14.67 -1.83
N PRO A 358 -31.96 13.68 -1.85
CA PRO A 358 -31.34 13.20 -3.08
C PRO A 358 -32.32 12.69 -4.14
N TYR A 359 -33.39 12.01 -3.72
CA TYR A 359 -34.47 11.54 -4.61
C TYR A 359 -35.26 12.70 -5.22
N GLU A 360 -35.61 13.71 -4.44
CA GLU A 360 -36.30 14.91 -4.92
C GLU A 360 -35.42 15.72 -5.89
N LEU A 361 -34.10 15.78 -5.66
CA LEU A 361 -33.16 16.38 -6.61
C LEU A 361 -33.18 15.64 -7.95
N LEU A 362 -33.04 14.30 -7.94
CA LEU A 362 -33.13 13.49 -9.15
C LEU A 362 -34.47 13.71 -9.89
N LYS A 363 -35.58 13.68 -9.14
CA LYS A 363 -36.94 13.88 -9.67
C LYS A 363 -37.11 15.26 -10.31
N SER A 364 -36.48 16.29 -9.75
CA SER A 364 -36.53 17.66 -10.27
C SER A 364 -35.88 17.82 -11.65
N LEU A 365 -35.00 16.90 -12.05
CA LEU A 365 -34.37 16.90 -13.38
C LEU A 365 -35.37 16.56 -14.50
N GLY A 366 -36.48 15.88 -14.20
CA GLY A 366 -37.49 15.52 -15.19
C GLY A 366 -37.03 14.50 -16.24
N GLU A 367 -36.05 13.66 -15.88
CA GLU A 367 -35.38 12.72 -16.78
C GLU A 367 -36.10 11.38 -16.97
N THR A 368 -35.72 10.65 -18.03
CA THR A 368 -36.27 9.31 -18.33
C THR A 368 -35.51 8.23 -17.57
N VAL A 369 -36.21 7.28 -16.95
CA VAL A 369 -35.60 6.16 -16.19
C VAL A 369 -34.97 5.12 -17.11
N VAL A 370 -33.65 5.00 -17.07
CA VAL A 370 -32.83 4.03 -17.81
C VAL A 370 -32.78 2.69 -17.10
N ALA A 371 -32.54 2.68 -15.79
CA ALA A 371 -32.49 1.48 -14.95
C ALA A 371 -32.93 1.81 -13.52
N SER A 372 -33.41 0.82 -12.78
CA SER A 372 -33.71 0.98 -11.36
C SER A 372 -33.65 -0.37 -10.66
N GLY A 373 -33.34 -0.34 -9.37
CA GLY A 373 -33.41 -1.49 -8.49
C GLY A 373 -33.70 -1.03 -7.06
N LYS A 374 -33.56 -1.96 -6.11
CA LYS A 374 -33.82 -1.72 -4.68
C LYS A 374 -33.11 -0.49 -4.13
N ASN A 375 -31.81 -0.38 -4.43
CA ASN A 375 -30.94 0.64 -3.87
C ASN A 375 -30.53 1.73 -4.86
N TYR A 376 -31.06 1.73 -6.09
CA TYR A 376 -30.60 2.67 -7.10
C TYR A 376 -31.67 3.04 -8.14
N ILE A 377 -31.54 4.25 -8.71
CA ILE A 377 -32.27 4.73 -9.87
C ILE A 377 -31.27 5.40 -10.82
N ILE A 378 -31.35 5.08 -12.11
CA ILE A 378 -30.57 5.70 -13.17
C ILE A 378 -31.52 6.36 -14.15
N THR A 379 -31.31 7.64 -14.42
CA THR A 379 -32.07 8.43 -15.39
C THR A 379 -31.15 9.09 -16.42
N THR A 380 -31.74 9.61 -17.48
CA THR A 380 -31.05 10.39 -18.51
C THR A 380 -31.97 11.47 -19.08
N ALA A 381 -31.39 12.63 -19.38
CA ALA A 381 -32.02 13.67 -20.18
C ALA A 381 -31.91 13.40 -21.69
N SER A 382 -31.08 12.43 -22.09
CA SER A 382 -30.95 12.01 -23.49
C SER A 382 -32.23 11.32 -23.97
N LYS A 383 -32.50 11.35 -25.28
CA LYS A 383 -33.61 10.58 -25.85
C LYS A 383 -33.31 9.09 -25.70
N TYR A 384 -34.06 8.40 -24.85
CA TYR A 384 -33.88 6.98 -24.55
C TYR A 384 -35.08 6.14 -25.01
N PRO A 385 -34.88 5.00 -25.70
CA PRO A 385 -33.59 4.40 -26.10
C PRO A 385 -32.84 5.22 -27.18
N GLY A 386 -31.51 5.25 -27.08
CA GLY A 386 -30.63 6.04 -27.96
C GLY A 386 -29.25 6.31 -27.34
N PRO A 387 -28.32 6.94 -28.09
CA PRO A 387 -27.00 7.30 -27.56
C PRO A 387 -27.15 8.29 -26.40
N LEU A 388 -26.51 7.97 -25.29
CA LEU A 388 -26.56 8.78 -24.07
C LEU A 388 -25.41 9.79 -24.06
N SER A 389 -25.74 11.07 -23.85
CA SER A 389 -24.76 12.13 -23.57
C SER A 389 -24.69 12.48 -22.09
N ASN A 390 -25.59 11.93 -21.27
CA ASN A 390 -25.59 12.11 -19.83
C ASN A 390 -26.27 10.95 -19.11
N LEU A 391 -25.94 10.81 -17.83
CA LEU A 391 -26.58 9.91 -16.88
C LEU A 391 -26.69 10.56 -15.51
N SER A 392 -27.84 10.41 -14.86
CA SER A 392 -28.03 10.74 -13.46
C SER A 392 -28.23 9.45 -12.68
N ILE A 393 -27.36 9.17 -11.71
CA ILE A 393 -27.35 7.90 -10.96
C ILE A 393 -27.54 8.21 -9.49
N LEU A 394 -28.66 7.76 -8.93
CA LEU A 394 -28.96 7.86 -7.51
C LEU A 394 -28.79 6.50 -6.85
N VAL A 395 -28.05 6.44 -5.76
CA VAL A 395 -27.87 5.24 -4.93
C VAL A 395 -28.18 5.53 -3.46
N TYR A 396 -28.76 4.55 -2.75
CA TYR A 396 -29.10 4.61 -1.33
C TYR A 396 -28.58 3.37 -0.58
N ASN A 397 -28.05 3.58 0.62
CA ASN A 397 -27.65 2.50 1.53
C ASN A 397 -28.73 2.17 2.55
N PHE A 398 -29.35 1.01 2.38
CA PHE A 398 -30.21 0.35 3.35
C PHE A 398 -30.29 -1.14 3.04
N SER A 399 -30.46 -1.97 4.07
CA SER A 399 -30.66 -3.42 3.95
C SER A 399 -32.13 -3.78 3.74
N GLU A 400 -32.41 -5.04 3.37
CA GLU A 400 -33.80 -5.50 3.19
C GLU A 400 -34.60 -5.42 4.49
N ALA A 401 -33.95 -5.69 5.63
CA ALA A 401 -34.58 -5.59 6.95
C ALA A 401 -34.95 -4.14 7.26
N VAL A 402 -34.02 -3.20 7.03
CA VAL A 402 -34.28 -1.76 7.23
C VAL A 402 -35.37 -1.26 6.30
N GLU A 403 -35.37 -1.68 5.03
CA GLU A 403 -36.45 -1.33 4.10
C GLU A 403 -37.82 -1.81 4.61
N ALA A 404 -37.91 -3.06 5.06
CA ALA A 404 -39.14 -3.62 5.59
C ALA A 404 -39.63 -2.85 6.82
N ASP A 405 -38.73 -2.53 7.75
CA ASP A 405 -39.03 -1.74 8.95
C ASP A 405 -39.53 -0.34 8.58
N LEU A 406 -38.86 0.35 7.65
CA LEU A 406 -39.25 1.67 7.16
C LEU A 406 -40.60 1.65 6.42
N LYS A 407 -40.90 0.56 5.69
CA LYS A 407 -42.20 0.35 5.03
C LYS A 407 -43.33 0.02 6.01
N ASN A 408 -43.02 -0.53 7.19
CA ASN A 408 -44.02 -0.90 8.19
C ASN A 408 -44.36 0.22 9.18
N THR A 409 -43.56 1.28 9.23
CA THR A 409 -43.84 2.45 10.08
C THR A 409 -44.44 3.62 9.30
N THR A 410 -45.23 4.44 10.00
CA THR A 410 -45.70 5.75 9.57
C THR A 410 -45.24 6.87 10.54
N SER A 411 -44.61 6.52 11.66
CA SER A 411 -44.07 7.48 12.64
C SER A 411 -42.67 7.94 12.24
N LYS A 412 -42.45 9.25 12.32
CA LYS A 412 -41.15 9.87 12.07
C LYS A 412 -40.16 9.53 13.19
N GLU A 413 -40.63 9.42 14.43
CA GLU A 413 -39.84 9.01 15.61
C GLU A 413 -39.30 7.59 15.44
N THR A 414 -40.15 6.64 15.04
CA THR A 414 -39.70 5.28 14.76
C THR A 414 -38.74 5.23 13.56
N THR A 415 -39.00 6.03 12.53
CA THR A 415 -38.11 6.16 11.36
C THR A 415 -36.71 6.65 11.77
N LEU A 416 -36.66 7.66 12.65
CA LEU A 416 -35.42 8.18 13.23
C LEU A 416 -34.65 7.09 14.00
N ASP A 417 -35.34 6.32 14.84
CA ASP A 417 -34.71 5.24 15.61
C ASP A 417 -34.14 4.13 14.73
N ILE A 418 -34.83 3.76 13.65
CA ILE A 418 -34.34 2.78 12.66
C ILE A 418 -33.06 3.31 12.01
N ILE A 419 -33.10 4.55 11.52
CA ILE A 419 -31.97 5.19 10.82
C ILE A 419 -30.75 5.34 11.75
N LYS A 420 -30.95 5.72 13.02
CA LYS A 420 -29.88 5.82 14.02
C LYS A 420 -29.15 4.50 14.27
N LYS A 421 -29.89 3.39 14.24
CA LYS A 421 -29.36 2.04 14.52
C LYS A 421 -28.68 1.40 13.32
N TYR A 422 -28.93 1.88 12.10
CA TYR A 422 -28.35 1.32 10.89
C TYR A 422 -26.91 1.82 10.66
N ASP A 423 -25.93 0.91 10.66
CA ASP A 423 -24.50 1.22 10.49
C ASP A 423 -23.81 0.38 9.40
N GLU A 424 -24.56 -0.44 8.66
CA GLU A 424 -23.97 -1.27 7.60
C GLU A 424 -23.38 -0.41 6.47
N GLU A 425 -22.42 -0.98 5.75
CA GLU A 425 -21.73 -0.36 4.63
C GLU A 425 -22.04 -1.13 3.33
N ILE A 426 -22.45 -0.41 2.29
CA ILE A 426 -22.70 -0.96 0.94
C ILE A 426 -21.79 -0.26 -0.07
N GLU A 427 -21.18 -1.08 -0.93
CA GLU A 427 -20.42 -0.63 -2.09
C GLU A 427 -21.29 -0.75 -3.36
N PHE A 428 -21.25 0.28 -4.20
CA PHE A 428 -21.87 0.30 -5.52
C PHE A 428 -20.79 0.35 -6.59
N LEU A 429 -20.93 -0.51 -7.60
CA LEU A 429 -20.14 -0.47 -8.83
C LEU A 429 -21.09 -0.32 -10.02
N VAL A 430 -21.15 0.88 -10.58
CA VAL A 430 -21.99 1.21 -11.73
C VAL A 430 -21.14 1.15 -12.99
N ARG A 431 -21.53 0.31 -13.95
CA ARG A 431 -20.84 0.11 -15.22
C ARG A 431 -21.78 0.45 -16.34
N CYS A 432 -21.41 1.47 -17.12
CA CYS A 432 -22.19 1.93 -18.26
C CYS A 432 -21.39 1.68 -19.53
N SER A 433 -21.74 0.62 -20.25
CA SER A 433 -21.08 0.21 -21.50
C SER A 433 -21.59 1.02 -22.69
N GLY A 434 -20.71 1.37 -23.63
CA GLY A 434 -20.97 2.19 -24.81
C GLY A 434 -20.79 3.71 -24.61
N LEU A 435 -20.49 4.16 -23.39
CA LEU A 435 -20.19 5.56 -23.12
C LEU A 435 -18.71 5.82 -23.38
N SER A 436 -18.40 6.38 -24.56
CA SER A 436 -17.05 6.84 -24.92
C SER A 436 -16.95 8.37 -24.99
N GLY A 437 -15.81 8.91 -24.58
CA GLY A 437 -15.50 10.34 -24.57
C GLY A 437 -15.05 10.88 -23.21
N GLU A 438 -14.95 12.20 -23.12
CA GLU A 438 -14.70 12.91 -21.86
C GLU A 438 -16.01 13.28 -21.18
N PHE A 439 -16.05 13.11 -19.86
CA PHE A 439 -17.23 13.37 -19.03
C PHE A 439 -16.84 14.25 -17.84
N LYS A 440 -17.74 15.14 -17.47
CA LYS A 440 -17.77 15.82 -16.18
C LYS A 440 -18.66 15.03 -15.23
N ILE A 441 -18.19 14.81 -14.01
CA ILE A 441 -18.94 14.13 -12.96
C ILE A 441 -19.15 15.09 -11.80
N SER A 442 -20.40 15.25 -11.39
CA SER A 442 -20.77 15.99 -10.18
C SER A 442 -21.38 15.02 -9.17
N ARG A 443 -20.87 14.99 -7.94
CA ARG A 443 -21.35 14.13 -6.86
C ARG A 443 -22.06 14.97 -5.82
N TYR A 444 -23.24 14.55 -5.41
CA TYR A 444 -23.98 15.09 -4.27
C TYR A 444 -24.21 13.96 -3.27
N LYS A 445 -23.61 14.05 -2.09
CA LYS A 445 -23.61 12.98 -1.09
C LYS A 445 -24.24 13.43 0.23
N THR A 446 -25.12 12.60 0.76
CA THR A 446 -25.78 12.78 2.07
C THR A 446 -25.47 11.61 2.98
N PHE A 447 -25.15 11.90 4.23
CA PHE A 447 -24.75 10.91 5.24
C PHE A 447 -25.85 10.69 6.28
N ARG A 448 -25.73 9.62 7.07
CA ARG A 448 -26.68 9.28 8.13
C ARG A 448 -26.96 10.44 9.07
N ASP A 449 -25.92 11.14 9.51
CA ASP A 449 -26.06 12.21 10.50
C ASP A 449 -26.86 13.40 9.95
N LYS A 450 -26.74 13.68 8.65
CA LYS A 450 -27.60 14.65 7.97
C LYS A 450 -29.07 14.23 8.03
N VAL A 451 -29.36 12.98 7.67
CA VAL A 451 -30.73 12.45 7.66
C VAL A 451 -31.34 12.43 9.06
N ILE A 452 -30.53 12.11 10.08
CA ILE A 452 -30.90 12.21 11.49
C ILE A 452 -31.28 13.65 11.84
N SER A 453 -30.44 14.62 11.48
CA SER A 453 -30.68 16.05 11.72
C SER A 453 -31.99 16.51 11.07
N ASP A 454 -32.19 16.16 9.79
CA ASP A 454 -33.39 16.53 9.03
C ASP A 454 -34.67 15.92 9.64
N LEU A 455 -34.59 14.70 10.20
CA LEU A 455 -35.71 14.06 10.91
C LEU A 455 -35.98 14.70 12.28
N GLU A 456 -34.92 14.99 13.05
CA GLU A 456 -35.04 15.62 14.38
C GLU A 456 -35.68 17.00 14.31
N ASP A 457 -35.29 17.82 13.32
CA ASP A 457 -35.88 19.15 13.10
C ASP A 457 -37.38 19.09 12.80
N VAL A 458 -37.84 18.04 12.11
CA VAL A 458 -39.26 17.84 11.77
C VAL A 458 -40.06 17.29 12.96
N ILE A 459 -39.46 16.44 13.80
CA ILE A 459 -40.09 15.84 14.98
C ILE A 459 -40.18 16.85 16.13
N ARG A 460 -39.16 17.70 16.28
CA ARG A 460 -39.06 18.73 17.33
C ARG A 460 -38.84 20.10 16.69
N PRO A 461 -39.92 20.78 16.26
CA PRO A 461 -39.79 22.12 15.68
C PRO A 461 -39.17 23.11 16.68
N HIS A 462 -38.38 24.05 16.18
CA HIS A 462 -37.53 24.98 16.93
C HIS A 462 -38.14 25.58 18.21
N GLY A 463 -37.32 25.64 19.27
CA GLY A 463 -37.68 26.23 20.57
C GLY A 463 -37.10 25.51 21.81
N THR A 464 -36.52 24.32 21.63
CA THR A 464 -35.99 23.47 22.72
C THR A 464 -34.47 23.30 22.74
N PHE A 465 -33.75 23.81 21.73
CA PHE A 465 -32.32 23.61 21.55
C PHE A 465 -31.52 24.86 21.90
N SER A 466 -30.30 24.67 22.39
CA SER A 466 -29.31 25.72 22.59
C SER A 466 -28.76 26.23 21.25
N ARG A 467 -28.22 27.46 21.25
CA ARG A 467 -27.57 28.03 20.06
C ARG A 467 -26.44 27.16 19.50
N ARG A 468 -25.77 26.38 20.36
CA ARG A 468 -24.72 25.44 19.94
C ARG A 468 -25.30 24.24 19.18
N GLU A 469 -26.41 23.69 19.66
CA GLU A 469 -27.10 22.57 19.00
C GLU A 469 -27.67 23.00 17.65
N GLU A 470 -28.18 24.22 17.52
CA GLU A 470 -28.60 24.77 16.23
C GLU A 470 -27.45 24.84 15.21
N ILE A 471 -26.28 25.32 15.62
CA ILE A 471 -25.11 25.42 14.73
C ILE A 471 -24.61 24.02 14.34
N ILE A 472 -24.57 23.07 15.28
CA ILE A 472 -24.18 21.69 14.99
C ILE A 472 -25.16 21.05 14.01
N SER A 473 -26.48 21.22 14.20
CA SER A 473 -27.51 20.75 13.26
C SER A 473 -27.31 21.37 11.87
N GLN A 474 -27.03 22.68 11.77
CA GLN A 474 -26.75 23.34 10.50
C GLN A 474 -25.52 22.79 9.78
N TRP A 475 -24.42 22.51 10.49
CA TRP A 475 -23.23 21.93 9.87
C TRP A 475 -23.45 20.48 9.45
N THR A 476 -24.16 19.72 10.28
CA THR A 476 -24.45 18.30 10.03
C THR A 476 -25.43 18.12 8.87
N SER A 477 -26.32 19.10 8.63
CA SER A 477 -27.30 19.07 7.55
C SER A 477 -26.75 19.46 6.17
N MET A 478 -25.46 19.82 6.05
CA MET A 478 -24.86 20.15 4.74
C MET A 478 -24.46 18.88 3.97
N PRO A 479 -24.85 18.75 2.69
CA PRO A 479 -24.36 17.68 1.82
C PRO A 479 -22.90 17.94 1.40
N VAL A 480 -22.20 16.88 1.01
CA VAL A 480 -20.88 17.00 0.35
C VAL A 480 -21.07 17.05 -1.16
N ILE A 481 -20.43 18.02 -1.80
CA ILE A 481 -20.47 18.21 -3.25
C ILE A 481 -19.05 18.14 -3.82
N GLU A 482 -18.83 17.26 -4.80
CA GLU A 482 -17.54 17.07 -5.45
C GLU A 482 -17.68 17.13 -6.98
N PHE A 483 -16.63 17.60 -7.65
CA PHE A 483 -16.58 17.69 -9.11
C PHE A 483 -15.32 16.98 -9.62
N GLY A 484 -15.44 16.28 -10.74
CA GLY A 484 -14.32 15.61 -11.38
C GLY A 484 -14.50 15.48 -12.89
N GLU A 485 -13.45 15.05 -13.57
CA GLU A 485 -13.46 14.76 -15.00
C GLU A 485 -12.97 13.33 -15.23
N PHE A 486 -13.55 12.64 -16.21
CA PHE A 486 -13.25 11.24 -16.50
C PHE A 486 -13.25 10.99 -18.00
N THR A 487 -12.29 10.19 -18.50
CA THR A 487 -12.26 9.76 -19.90
C THR A 487 -12.57 8.28 -19.99
N SER A 488 -13.55 7.91 -20.80
CA SER A 488 -13.93 6.51 -21.06
C SER A 488 -13.69 6.17 -22.52
N SER A 489 -13.08 5.01 -22.79
CA SER A 489 -12.94 4.47 -24.15
C SER A 489 -14.13 3.64 -24.60
N ASP A 490 -14.93 3.12 -23.67
CA ASP A 490 -16.08 2.24 -23.96
C ASP A 490 -17.02 2.12 -22.74
N THR A 491 -16.49 1.66 -21.60
CA THR A 491 -17.27 1.47 -20.37
C THR A 491 -16.89 2.49 -19.30
N LEU A 492 -17.85 3.33 -18.92
CA LEU A 492 -17.72 4.19 -17.75
C LEU A 492 -17.95 3.36 -16.48
N SER A 493 -16.95 3.27 -15.62
CA SER A 493 -17.05 2.56 -14.32
C SER A 493 -16.99 3.55 -13.16
N LEU A 494 -18.10 3.68 -12.44
CA LEU A 494 -18.22 4.55 -11.26
C LEU A 494 -18.37 3.70 -10.01
N ARG A 495 -17.56 4.00 -8.99
CA ARG A 495 -17.63 3.34 -7.69
C ARG A 495 -18.00 4.34 -6.60
N THR A 496 -18.86 3.92 -5.68
CA THR A 496 -19.11 4.65 -4.43
C THR A 496 -19.38 3.69 -3.27
N THR A 497 -18.99 4.10 -2.07
CA THR A 497 -19.26 3.39 -0.81
C THR A 497 -20.10 4.29 0.09
N LEU A 498 -21.14 3.72 0.66
CA LEU A 498 -22.11 4.38 1.52
C LEU A 498 -22.16 3.64 2.87
N LYS A 499 -22.11 4.38 3.98
CA LYS A 499 -22.15 3.82 5.35
C LYS A 499 -23.33 4.38 6.14
N GLY A 500 -24.05 3.51 6.84
CA GLY A 500 -25.32 3.85 7.49
C GLY A 500 -26.33 4.38 6.47
N PHE A 501 -27.47 4.91 6.94
CA PHE A 501 -28.52 5.38 6.02
C PHE A 501 -28.05 6.62 5.27
N SER A 502 -27.57 6.44 4.05
CA SER A 502 -26.89 7.47 3.26
C SER A 502 -27.22 7.31 1.78
N ALA A 503 -26.92 8.33 0.99
CA ALA A 503 -27.24 8.35 -0.43
C ALA A 503 -26.26 9.23 -1.20
N GLU A 504 -26.12 8.94 -2.49
CA GLU A 504 -25.31 9.71 -3.41
C GLU A 504 -26.02 9.84 -4.76
N LEU A 505 -26.08 11.07 -5.26
CA LEU A 505 -26.54 11.41 -6.61
C LEU A 505 -25.31 11.80 -7.44
N LEU A 506 -25.06 11.05 -8.51
CA LEU A 506 -24.00 11.30 -9.48
C LEU A 506 -24.63 11.85 -10.75
N LEU A 507 -24.18 13.02 -11.20
CA LEU A 507 -24.50 13.59 -12.51
C LEU A 507 -23.30 13.41 -13.41
N VAL A 508 -23.47 12.71 -14.52
CA VAL A 508 -22.44 12.42 -15.51
C VAL A 508 -22.84 13.11 -16.80
N ASP A 509 -22.07 14.10 -17.21
CA ASP A 509 -22.33 14.90 -18.41
C ASP A 509 -21.16 14.77 -19.37
N LYS A 510 -21.43 14.42 -20.63
CA LYS A 510 -20.40 14.43 -21.68
C LYS A 510 -19.97 15.87 -21.97
N LYS A 511 -18.66 16.08 -22.11
CA LYS A 511 -18.09 17.40 -22.47
C LYS A 511 -18.38 17.80 -23.91
#